data_AF-A0A101INS6-F1
#
_entry.id   AF-A0A101INS6-F1
#
_cell.length_a   1.000
_cell.length_b   1.000
_cell.length_c   1.000
_cell.angle_alpha   90.00
_cell.angle_beta   90.00
_cell.angle_gamma   90.00
#
_symmetry.space_group_name_H-M   'P 1'
#
loop_
_entity.id
_entity.type
_entity.pdbx_description
1 polymer ?
#
loop_
_entity_poly.entity_id
_entity_poly.type
_entity_poly.pdbx_seq_one_letter_code
_entity_poly.pdbx_strand_id
1 'polypeptide(L)'
;MYVPDPDGGYAHAQMCSSGGSYQATFSHRCINAAHEIGHLFGAGHEDSTAPYPSYAKAYHWTEWFVYNRYTALWSSFMGNDMCLEYSCDTRHGDASHDNARRISETKGIVAGYQ
;
A
#
# COMPACT_ATOMS: atom_id res chain seq x y z
N MET A 1 -28.17 -9.23 0.17
CA MET A 1 -27.80 -9.09 -1.25
C MET A 1 -27.36 -7.65 -1.44
N TYR A 2 -26.11 -7.43 -1.80
CA TYR A 2 -25.57 -6.08 -2.01
C TYR A 2 -25.92 -5.63 -3.43
N VAL A 3 -26.47 -4.42 -3.57
CA VAL A 3 -26.79 -3.81 -4.86
C VAL A 3 -25.78 -2.68 -5.07
N PRO A 4 -24.88 -2.78 -6.06
CA PRO A 4 -23.95 -1.70 -6.33
C PRO A 4 -24.70 -0.51 -6.94
N ASP A 5 -24.59 0.64 -6.30
CA ASP A 5 -24.76 1.96 -6.90
C ASP A 5 -23.72 2.13 -8.03
N PRO A 6 -24.15 2.39 -9.28
CA PRO A 6 -23.26 2.63 -10.42
C PRO A 6 -22.42 3.91 -10.30
N ASP A 7 -22.78 4.84 -9.40
CA ASP A 7 -22.07 6.10 -9.17
C ASP A 7 -21.29 6.10 -7.83
N GLY A 8 -21.39 5.02 -7.04
CA GLY A 8 -20.75 4.90 -5.73
C GLY A 8 -19.30 4.44 -5.80
N GLY A 9 -18.37 5.24 -5.26
CA GLY A 9 -17.00 4.82 -4.97
C GLY A 9 -16.95 4.00 -3.67
N TYR A 10 -16.63 2.71 -3.75
CA TYR A 10 -16.52 1.86 -2.56
C TYR A 10 -15.09 1.84 -2.03
N ALA A 11 -14.93 2.16 -0.75
CA ALA A 11 -13.70 1.94 -0.01
C ALA A 11 -13.81 0.67 0.83
N HIS A 12 -12.99 -0.33 0.53
CA HIS A 12 -12.87 -1.55 1.32
C HIS A 12 -11.59 -1.45 2.15
N ALA A 13 -11.70 -1.53 3.47
CA ALA A 13 -10.55 -1.67 4.35
C ALA A 13 -10.52 -3.13 4.83
N GLN A 14 -9.57 -3.91 4.35
CA GLN A 14 -9.38 -5.27 4.80
C GLN A 14 -8.47 -5.29 6.04
N MET A 15 -8.97 -5.85 7.13
CA MET A 15 -8.11 -6.33 8.21
C MET A 15 -7.89 -7.82 7.95
N CYS A 16 -6.65 -8.21 7.66
CA CYS A 16 -6.29 -9.61 7.41
C CYS A 16 -6.44 -10.45 8.70
N SER A 17 -6.95 -11.68 8.55
CA SER A 17 -6.97 -12.66 9.64
C SER A 17 -5.56 -13.17 9.94
N SER A 18 -5.29 -13.42 11.23
CA SER A 18 -4.00 -13.76 11.82
C SER A 18 -3.15 -14.75 11.01
N GLY A 19 -2.02 -14.27 10.52
CA GLY A 19 -0.98 -15.07 9.87
C GLY A 19 0.25 -14.22 9.61
N GLY A 20 0.77 -13.54 10.63
CA GLY A 20 1.90 -12.63 10.46
C GLY A 20 2.34 -11.96 11.76
N SER A 21 3.38 -11.15 11.69
CA SER A 21 3.99 -10.42 12.81
C SER A 21 3.20 -9.16 13.23
N TYR A 22 1.95 -9.05 12.80
CA TYR A 22 1.04 -7.96 13.14
C TYR A 22 0.52 -8.08 14.58
N GLN A 23 0.87 -7.09 15.41
CA GLN A 23 0.48 -7.05 16.83
C GLN A 23 -0.56 -5.95 17.17
N ALA A 24 -1.14 -5.29 16.16
CA ALA A 24 -2.11 -4.20 16.35
C ALA A 24 -1.63 -3.07 17.29
N THR A 25 -0.33 -2.79 17.36
CA THR A 25 0.21 -1.59 18.04
C THR A 25 -0.27 -0.32 17.32
N PHE A 26 -0.13 0.86 17.94
CA PHE A 26 -0.48 2.12 17.27
C PHE A 26 0.23 2.26 15.91
N SER A 27 1.55 2.02 15.89
CA SER A 27 2.35 2.06 14.66
C SER A 27 1.82 1.06 13.62
N HIS A 28 1.57 -0.19 14.02
CA HIS A 28 1.08 -1.21 13.09
C HIS A 28 -0.29 -0.85 12.51
N ARG A 29 -1.20 -0.30 13.32
CA ARG A 29 -2.52 0.17 12.83
C ARG A 29 -2.38 1.33 11.85
N CYS A 30 -1.45 2.27 12.08
CA CYS A 30 -1.18 3.36 11.14
C CYS A 30 -0.65 2.82 9.81
N ILE A 31 0.28 1.86 9.85
CA ILE A 31 0.82 1.23 8.64
C ILE A 31 -0.27 0.45 7.92
N ASN A 32 -1.09 -0.33 8.62
CA ASN A 32 -2.19 -1.06 7.99
C ASN A 32 -3.25 -0.10 7.41
N ALA A 33 -3.55 1.01 8.08
CA ALA A 33 -4.43 2.02 7.53
C ALA A 33 -3.85 2.64 6.25
N ALA A 34 -2.54 2.95 6.23
CA ALA A 34 -1.87 3.40 5.02
C ALA A 34 -1.85 2.32 3.92
N HIS A 35 -1.76 1.03 4.30
CA HIS A 35 -1.83 -0.08 3.35
C HIS A 35 -3.14 -0.06 2.56
N GLU A 36 -4.25 -0.06 3.29
CA GLU A 36 -5.59 -0.04 2.71
C GLU A 36 -5.87 1.26 1.96
N ILE A 37 -5.43 2.41 2.50
CA ILE A 37 -5.54 3.70 1.81
C ILE A 37 -4.81 3.64 0.48
N GLY A 38 -3.58 3.11 0.41
CA GLY A 38 -2.85 2.99 -0.86
C GLY A 38 -3.64 2.22 -1.93
N HIS A 39 -4.31 1.13 -1.55
CA HIS A 39 -5.15 0.37 -2.48
C HIS A 39 -6.32 1.19 -3.06
N LEU A 40 -6.92 2.10 -2.29
CA LEU A 40 -7.97 3.00 -2.80
C LEU A 40 -7.47 3.90 -3.93
N PHE A 41 -6.18 4.22 -3.94
CA PHE A 41 -5.53 5.02 -4.96
C PHE A 41 -4.87 4.15 -6.06
N GLY A 42 -5.12 2.84 -6.03
CA GLY A 42 -4.59 1.89 -7.00
C GLY A 42 -3.09 1.64 -6.87
N ALA A 43 -2.52 1.82 -5.67
CA ALA A 43 -1.18 1.33 -5.33
C ALA A 43 -1.22 -0.20 -5.11
N GLY A 44 -0.14 -0.89 -5.49
CA GLY A 44 -0.06 -2.34 -5.48
C GLY A 44 1.01 -2.90 -4.53
N HIS A 45 0.86 -4.19 -4.22
CA HIS A 45 1.89 -5.04 -3.62
C HIS A 45 3.11 -5.20 -4.55
N GLU A 46 4.19 -5.77 -4.04
CA GLU A 46 5.46 -5.97 -4.76
C GLU A 46 5.32 -6.81 -6.04
N ASP A 47 4.38 -7.74 -6.05
CA ASP A 47 4.12 -8.67 -7.14
C ASP A 47 2.91 -8.26 -7.99
N SER A 48 2.39 -7.05 -7.79
CA SER A 48 1.19 -6.57 -8.49
C SER A 48 1.37 -6.62 -10.00
N THR A 49 0.31 -7.11 -10.67
CA THR A 49 0.23 -7.20 -12.13
C THR A 49 -0.99 -6.42 -12.63
N ALA A 50 -1.40 -6.59 -13.89
CA ALA A 50 -2.58 -5.92 -14.41
C ALA A 50 -3.81 -6.15 -13.50
N PRO A 51 -4.65 -5.14 -13.23
CA PRO A 51 -4.73 -3.85 -13.92
C PRO A 51 -3.83 -2.74 -13.37
N TYR A 52 -2.94 -3.02 -12.40
CA TYR A 52 -2.03 -2.01 -11.86
C TYR A 52 -1.01 -1.58 -12.92
N PRO A 53 -0.62 -0.29 -13.00
CA PRO A 53 0.54 0.13 -13.77
C PRO A 53 1.78 -0.67 -13.34
N SER A 54 2.66 -0.99 -14.28
CA SER A 54 3.82 -1.86 -14.03
C SER A 54 4.78 -1.33 -12.95
N TYR A 55 4.74 -0.03 -12.66
CA TYR A 55 5.56 0.63 -11.65
C TYR A 55 4.89 0.73 -10.26
N ALA A 56 3.57 0.52 -10.16
CA ALA A 56 2.79 0.75 -8.94
C ALA A 56 2.93 -0.43 -7.98
N LYS A 57 4.12 -0.58 -7.40
CA LYS A 57 4.52 -1.74 -6.61
C LYS A 57 5.22 -1.34 -5.32
N ALA A 58 5.01 -2.15 -4.29
CA ALA A 58 5.72 -2.01 -3.02
C ALA A 58 7.22 -2.31 -3.19
N TYR A 59 8.03 -1.65 -2.38
CA TYR A 59 9.48 -1.84 -2.34
C TYR A 59 9.94 -2.32 -0.97
N HIS A 60 11.09 -2.98 -0.94
CA HIS A 60 11.83 -3.31 0.27
C HIS A 60 13.32 -3.04 0.04
N TRP A 61 14.06 -2.75 1.11
CA TRP A 61 15.49 -2.52 1.05
C TRP A 61 16.18 -3.04 2.30
N THR A 62 17.50 -3.19 2.20
CA THR A 62 18.33 -3.53 3.36
C THR A 62 18.95 -2.27 3.94
N GLU A 63 18.58 -1.93 5.16
CA GLU A 63 19.17 -0.87 5.96
C GLU A 63 20.37 -1.42 6.75
N TRP A 64 21.48 -0.70 6.76
CA TRP A 64 22.72 -1.11 7.45
C TRP A 64 23.23 -2.51 7.07
N PHE A 65 22.86 -3.02 5.89
CA PHE A 65 23.18 -4.37 5.40
C PHE A 65 22.63 -5.53 6.23
N VAL A 66 21.81 -5.28 7.26
CA VAL A 66 21.33 -6.31 8.18
C VAL A 66 19.83 -6.24 8.48
N TYR A 67 19.19 -5.08 8.32
CA TYR A 67 17.77 -4.91 8.59
C TYR A 67 16.99 -4.82 7.27
N ASN A 68 16.09 -5.75 7.03
CA ASN A 68 15.14 -5.59 5.93
C ASN A 68 14.06 -4.62 6.36
N ARG A 69 13.73 -3.67 5.49
CA ARG A 69 12.68 -2.68 5.70
C ARG A 69 11.71 -2.76 4.52
N TYR A 70 10.43 -2.60 4.82
CA TYR A 70 9.35 -2.82 3.87
C TYR A 70 8.46 -1.59 3.80
N THR A 71 8.13 -1.12 2.61
CA THR A 71 7.13 -0.07 2.41
C THR A 71 5.74 -0.56 2.81
N ALA A 72 4.82 0.37 3.08
CA ALA A 72 3.51 0.10 3.66
C ALA A 72 2.65 -0.88 2.85
N LEU A 73 2.88 -0.97 1.53
CA LEU A 73 2.14 -1.81 0.59
C LEU A 73 2.72 -3.21 0.40
N TRP A 74 3.75 -3.61 1.15
CA TRP A 74 4.24 -4.99 1.08
C TRP A 74 3.14 -5.98 1.47
N SER A 75 2.98 -7.06 0.69
CA SER A 75 1.86 -8.00 0.80
C SER A 75 1.72 -8.61 2.21
N SER A 76 2.84 -9.04 2.79
CA SER A 76 2.89 -9.64 4.12
C SER A 76 3.22 -8.60 5.19
N PHE A 77 2.49 -8.58 6.31
CA PHE A 77 2.85 -7.67 7.40
C PHE A 77 4.12 -8.14 8.12
N MET A 78 5.23 -7.39 7.95
CA MET A 78 6.56 -7.70 8.46
C MET A 78 6.86 -7.08 9.85
N GLY A 79 5.82 -6.71 10.60
CA GLY A 79 5.97 -6.33 12.00
C GLY A 79 6.68 -4.98 12.13
N ASN A 80 7.69 -4.92 12.99
CA ASN A 80 8.48 -3.69 13.22
C ASN A 80 9.39 -3.32 12.03
N ASP A 81 9.52 -4.21 11.03
CA ASP A 81 10.27 -3.95 9.81
C ASP A 81 9.45 -3.19 8.75
N MET A 82 8.13 -3.11 8.95
CA MET A 82 7.27 -2.26 8.14
C MET A 82 7.55 -0.79 8.40
N CYS A 83 7.49 0.01 7.34
CA CYS A 83 7.67 1.46 7.39
C CYS A 83 6.38 2.15 6.95
N LEU A 84 6.04 3.23 7.65
CA LEU A 84 4.92 4.12 7.28
C LEU A 84 5.34 5.03 6.12
N GLU A 85 5.55 4.44 4.95
CA GLU A 85 5.88 5.12 3.71
C GLU A 85 5.46 4.29 2.50
N TYR A 86 5.11 4.96 1.42
CA TYR A 86 4.93 4.33 0.11
C TYR A 86 6.26 4.32 -0.64
N SER A 87 6.46 3.33 -1.50
CA SER A 87 7.61 3.29 -2.42
C SER A 87 7.63 4.51 -3.34
N CYS A 88 8.81 5.07 -3.56
CA CYS A 88 9.04 6.25 -4.38
C CYS A 88 10.38 6.15 -5.11
N ASP A 89 10.42 6.54 -6.38
CA ASP A 89 11.62 6.51 -7.23
C ASP A 89 12.81 7.35 -6.70
N THR A 90 12.54 8.32 -5.83
CA THR A 90 13.56 9.15 -5.17
C THR A 90 13.93 8.69 -3.76
N ARG A 91 13.16 7.77 -3.18
CA ARG A 91 13.38 7.25 -1.82
C ARG A 91 12.67 5.92 -1.60
N HIS A 92 13.47 4.86 -1.35
CA HIS A 92 12.99 3.51 -1.07
C HIS A 92 12.00 3.01 -2.13
N GLY A 93 12.48 3.04 -3.37
CA GLY A 93 11.79 2.60 -4.58
C GLY A 93 12.71 2.75 -5.78
N ASP A 94 12.18 2.45 -6.96
CA ASP A 94 12.85 2.62 -8.24
C ASP A 94 11.80 2.85 -9.34
N ALA A 95 12.23 2.93 -10.60
CA ALA A 95 11.34 3.17 -11.75
C ALA A 95 10.21 2.13 -11.91
N SER A 96 10.32 0.98 -11.26
CA SER A 96 9.33 -0.11 -11.24
C SER A 96 8.64 -0.29 -9.89
N HIS A 97 9.01 0.48 -8.86
CA HIS A 97 8.43 0.43 -7.52
C HIS A 97 8.19 1.86 -7.00
N ASP A 98 7.09 2.45 -7.43
CA ASP A 98 6.74 3.86 -7.18
C ASP A 98 5.22 4.00 -6.95
N ASN A 99 4.76 3.52 -5.80
CA ASN A 99 3.38 3.70 -5.36
C ASN A 99 3.03 5.17 -5.08
N ALA A 100 4.01 5.99 -4.68
CA ALA A 100 3.81 7.42 -4.43
C ALA A 100 3.36 8.16 -5.69
N ARG A 101 3.98 7.87 -6.85
CA ARG A 101 3.52 8.39 -8.15
C ARG A 101 2.09 7.98 -8.44
N ARG A 102 1.74 6.70 -8.26
CA ARG A 102 0.39 6.20 -8.53
C ARG A 102 -0.66 6.92 -7.69
N ILE A 103 -0.37 7.11 -6.40
CA ILE A 103 -1.24 7.87 -5.49
C ILE A 103 -1.40 9.32 -5.96
N SER A 104 -0.32 9.95 -6.40
CA SER A 104 -0.38 11.32 -6.92
C SER A 104 -1.21 11.44 -8.21
N GLU A 105 -1.16 10.43 -9.09
CA GLU A 105 -1.94 10.39 -10.33
C GLU A 105 -3.45 10.18 -10.07
N THR A 106 -3.82 9.42 -9.04
CA THR A 106 -5.24 9.04 -8.79
C THR A 106 -5.94 9.89 -7.74
N LYS A 107 -5.21 10.67 -6.93
CA LYS A 107 -5.82 11.41 -5.81
C LYS A 107 -6.98 12.32 -6.18
N GLY A 108 -6.94 12.93 -7.35
CA GLY A 108 -8.01 13.81 -7.83
C GLY A 108 -9.30 13.04 -8.14
N ILE A 109 -9.18 11.77 -8.57
CA ILE A 109 -10.33 10.88 -8.82
C ILE A 109 -10.97 10.50 -7.49
N VAL A 110 -10.17 10.02 -6.54
CA VAL A 110 -10.65 9.60 -5.21
C VAL A 110 -11.31 10.76 -4.46
N ALA A 111 -10.71 11.96 -4.52
CA ALA A 111 -11.27 13.16 -3.90
C ALA A 111 -12.57 13.67 -4.56
N GLY A 112 -12.88 13.19 -5.77
CA GLY A 112 -14.07 13.57 -6.53
C GLY A 112 -15.31 12.72 -6.23
N TYR A 113 -15.19 11.62 -5.49
CA TYR A 113 -16.35 10.82 -5.06
C TYR A 113 -17.20 11.61 -4.06
N GLN A 114 -18.52 11.61 -4.25
CA GLN A 114 -19.51 12.34 -3.45
C GLN A 114 -20.41 11.39 -2.66
#